data_AF-A0A1V1NZF7-F1
#
_entry.id   AF-A0A1V1NZF7-F1
#
_cell.length_a   1.000
_cell.length_b   1.000
_cell.length_c   1.000
_cell.angle_alpha   90.00
_cell.angle_beta   90.00
_cell.angle_gamma   90.00
#
_symmetry.space_group_name_H-M   'P 1'
#
loop_
_entity.id
_entity.type
_entity.pdbx_description
1 polymer ?
#
loop_
_entity_poly.entity_id
_entity_poly.type
_entity_poly.pdbx_seq_one_letter_code
_entity_poly.pdbx_strand_id
1 'polypeptide(L)'
;MYDSNEKALIDHSNINLLANKLIYTIACKSALKLGNMAVEAGAKGYLGFEDLFQVVPEESNIFSHCFLCGAMSIINDNITPIEALNQIINKTSEIIEKIRNLHRLTQKNRDILITGLRHNIDCMVYLGDPHWRLRPSNS
;
A
#
# COMPACT_ATOMS: atom_id res chain seq x y z
N MET A 1 -9.56 7.07 -7.17
CA MET A 1 -8.63 8.02 -7.83
C MET A 1 -9.48 8.87 -8.75
N TYR A 2 -9.45 10.19 -8.63
CA TYR A 2 -10.26 11.09 -9.43
C TYR A 2 -9.36 11.98 -10.30
N ASP A 3 -9.84 12.37 -11.48
CA ASP A 3 -9.18 13.33 -12.36
C ASP A 3 -9.43 14.77 -11.89
N SER A 4 -8.91 15.76 -12.63
CA SER A 4 -9.12 17.18 -12.33
C SER A 4 -10.57 17.65 -12.45
N ASN A 5 -11.48 16.80 -12.94
CA ASN A 5 -12.90 17.06 -13.10
C ASN A 5 -13.74 16.20 -12.14
N GLU A 6 -13.11 15.64 -11.09
CA GLU A 6 -13.75 14.76 -10.10
C GLU A 6 -14.35 13.47 -10.70
N LYS A 7 -13.91 13.05 -11.90
CA LYS A 7 -14.29 11.76 -12.48
C LYS A 7 -13.35 10.68 -12.02
N ALA A 8 -13.88 9.51 -11.69
CA ALA A 8 -13.04 8.38 -11.30
C ALA A 8 -12.11 8.01 -12.47
N LEU A 9 -10.79 8.06 -12.24
CA LEU A 9 -9.77 7.64 -13.19
C LEU A 9 -9.85 6.13 -13.47
N ILE A 10 -10.17 5.36 -12.43
CA ILE A 10 -10.40 3.92 -12.52
C ILE A 10 -11.72 3.61 -11.81
N ASP A 11 -12.63 2.96 -12.51
CA ASP A 11 -13.92 2.51 -12.04
C ASP A 11 -14.37 1.21 -12.73
N HIS A 12 -15.64 0.83 -12.51
CA HIS A 12 -16.24 -0.35 -13.13
C HIS A 12 -16.20 -0.34 -14.67
N SER A 13 -16.27 0.84 -15.31
CA SER A 13 -16.33 0.95 -16.77
C SER A 13 -14.98 0.70 -17.44
N ASN A 14 -13.88 0.91 -16.73
CA ASN A 14 -12.53 0.84 -17.30
C ASN A 14 -11.55 -0.04 -16.49
N ILE A 15 -12.07 -0.88 -15.58
CA ILE A 15 -11.28 -1.79 -14.74
C ILE A 15 -10.32 -2.70 -15.54
N ASN A 16 -10.70 -3.06 -16.77
CA ASN A 16 -9.89 -3.89 -17.67
C ASN A 16 -8.55 -3.25 -18.05
N LEU A 17 -8.37 -1.93 -17.85
CA LEU A 17 -7.08 -1.24 -18.01
C LEU A 17 -6.01 -1.73 -17.01
N LEU A 18 -6.44 -2.42 -15.94
CA LEU A 18 -5.57 -3.03 -14.94
C LEU A 18 -5.10 -4.45 -15.32
N ALA A 19 -5.62 -5.01 -16.40
CA ALA A 19 -5.26 -6.36 -16.84
C ALA A 19 -3.75 -6.50 -17.06
N ASN A 20 -3.20 -7.63 -16.63
CA ASN A 20 -1.78 -7.98 -16.66
C ASN A 20 -0.84 -7.03 -15.89
N LYS A 21 -1.35 -6.14 -15.04
CA LYS A 21 -0.54 -5.26 -14.19
C LYS A 21 -0.55 -5.72 -12.74
N LEU A 22 0.52 -5.42 -12.03
CA LEU A 22 0.52 -5.40 -10.57
C LEU A 22 0.08 -4.00 -10.13
N ILE A 23 -0.92 -3.93 -9.26
CA ILE A 23 -1.48 -2.67 -8.79
C ILE A 23 -1.04 -2.43 -7.35
N TYR A 24 -0.50 -1.25 -7.10
CA TYR A 24 -0.13 -0.78 -5.77
C TYR A 24 -0.91 0.51 -5.48
N THR A 25 -1.67 0.55 -4.38
CA THR A 25 -2.50 1.72 -4.04
C THR A 25 -2.32 2.15 -2.59
N ILE A 26 -2.15 3.46 -2.38
CA ILE A 26 -2.28 4.12 -1.07
C ILE A 26 -3.60 4.89 -1.09
N ALA A 27 -4.70 4.19 -0.83
CA ALA A 27 -6.04 4.75 -0.85
C ALA A 27 -6.99 3.97 0.08
N CYS A 28 -7.87 4.68 0.76
CA CYS A 28 -8.87 4.10 1.67
C CYS A 28 -9.76 3.07 0.96
N LYS A 29 -9.95 1.91 1.58
CA LYS A 29 -10.88 0.85 1.14
C LYS A 29 -10.65 0.41 -0.31
N SER A 30 -9.43 0.60 -0.82
CA SER A 30 -9.09 0.32 -2.22
C SER A 30 -9.13 -1.18 -2.53
N ALA A 31 -8.87 -2.04 -1.56
CA ALA A 31 -8.91 -3.48 -1.74
C ALA A 31 -10.32 -4.07 -1.51
N LEU A 32 -11.20 -3.36 -0.80
CA LEU A 32 -12.51 -3.89 -0.38
C LEU A 32 -13.39 -4.34 -1.57
N LYS A 33 -13.44 -3.54 -2.63
CA LYS A 33 -14.22 -3.85 -3.85
C LYS A 33 -13.37 -3.77 -5.11
N LEU A 34 -12.64 -2.66 -5.28
CA LEU A 34 -11.87 -2.40 -6.49
C LEU A 34 -10.74 -3.42 -6.67
N GLY A 35 -10.08 -3.83 -5.58
CA GLY A 35 -9.03 -4.85 -5.62
C GLY A 35 -9.51 -6.20 -6.16
N ASN A 36 -10.62 -6.73 -5.63
CA ASN A 36 -11.22 -7.97 -6.13
C ASN A 36 -11.59 -7.87 -7.61
N MET A 37 -12.28 -6.79 -7.99
CA MET A 37 -12.65 -6.55 -9.39
C MET A 37 -11.44 -6.44 -10.31
N ALA A 38 -10.34 -5.82 -9.87
CA ALA A 38 -9.13 -5.71 -10.65
C ALA A 38 -8.52 -7.09 -10.93
N VAL A 39 -8.46 -7.96 -9.92
CA VAL A 39 -7.95 -9.34 -10.06
C VAL A 39 -8.87 -10.15 -10.97
N GLU A 40 -10.19 -10.06 -10.81
CA GLU A 40 -11.18 -10.69 -11.70
C GLU A 40 -11.05 -10.21 -13.16
N ALA A 41 -10.73 -8.93 -13.37
CA ALA A 41 -10.46 -8.34 -14.68
C ALA A 41 -9.07 -8.69 -15.25
N GLY A 42 -8.27 -9.50 -14.54
CA GLY A 42 -7.00 -10.04 -15.03
C GLY A 42 -5.75 -9.29 -14.54
N ALA A 43 -5.85 -8.43 -13.52
CA ALA A 43 -4.67 -7.92 -12.83
C ALA A 43 -3.84 -9.08 -12.24
N LYS A 44 -2.51 -8.94 -12.22
CA LYS A 44 -1.60 -9.95 -11.64
C LYS A 44 -1.69 -9.99 -10.13
N GLY A 45 -1.95 -8.83 -9.55
CA GLY A 45 -2.24 -8.68 -8.13
C GLY A 45 -2.58 -7.25 -7.78
N TYR A 46 -3.07 -7.07 -6.56
CA TYR A 46 -3.52 -5.80 -6.03
C TYR A 46 -3.10 -5.68 -4.57
N LEU A 47 -2.20 -4.75 -4.27
CA LEU A 47 -1.81 -4.36 -2.93
C LEU A 47 -2.53 -3.06 -2.56
N GLY A 48 -3.35 -3.12 -1.51
CA GLY A 48 -4.19 -2.00 -1.07
C GLY A 48 -4.74 -2.20 0.33
N PHE A 49 -5.78 -1.43 0.69
CA PHE A 49 -6.32 -1.40 2.05
C PHE A 49 -7.80 -1.78 2.08
N GLU A 50 -8.21 -2.60 3.04
CA GLU A 50 -9.61 -2.98 3.24
C GLU A 50 -10.40 -1.94 4.04
N ASP A 51 -9.71 -1.09 4.80
CA ASP A 51 -10.30 -0.02 5.60
C ASP A 51 -9.71 1.37 5.26
N LEU A 52 -10.08 2.38 6.06
CA LEU A 52 -9.57 3.75 5.95
C LEU A 52 -8.06 3.78 6.18
N PHE A 53 -7.32 4.31 5.20
CA PHE A 53 -5.91 4.62 5.39
C PHE A 53 -5.77 5.81 6.34
N GLN A 54 -5.20 5.56 7.52
CA GLN A 54 -4.96 6.56 8.54
C GLN A 54 -3.68 7.34 8.21
N VAL A 55 -3.77 8.66 8.19
CA VAL A 55 -2.61 9.54 8.01
C VAL A 55 -2.77 10.74 8.94
N VAL A 56 -1.66 11.12 9.58
CA VAL A 56 -1.55 12.43 10.24
C VAL A 56 -0.94 13.38 9.21
N PRO A 57 -1.67 14.40 8.70
CA PRO A 57 -1.22 15.22 7.58
C PRO A 57 0.18 15.81 7.77
N GLU A 58 0.49 16.29 8.97
CA GLU A 58 1.77 16.89 9.34
C GLU A 58 2.94 15.90 9.28
N GLU A 59 2.66 14.60 9.37
CA GLU A 59 3.64 13.52 9.38
C GLU A 59 3.47 12.58 8.16
N SER A 60 2.75 13.02 7.13
CA SER A 60 2.46 12.27 5.89
C SER A 60 3.70 11.66 5.22
N ASN A 61 4.86 12.29 5.37
CA ASN A 61 6.14 11.76 4.88
C ASN A 61 6.54 10.44 5.55
N ILE A 62 6.27 10.28 6.85
CA ILE A 62 6.55 9.02 7.58
C ILE A 62 5.71 7.89 7.00
N PHE A 63 4.41 8.14 6.80
CA PHE A 63 3.49 7.18 6.21
C PHE A 63 3.92 6.81 4.78
N SER A 64 4.17 7.81 3.94
CA SER A 64 4.61 7.59 2.55
C SER A 64 5.88 6.73 2.50
N HIS A 65 6.85 7.00 3.37
CA HIS A 65 8.10 6.24 3.44
C HIS A 65 7.90 4.78 3.85
N CYS A 66 6.99 4.49 4.79
CA CYS A 66 6.65 3.12 5.19
C CYS A 66 6.06 2.30 4.04
N PHE A 67 5.12 2.89 3.30
CA PHE A 67 4.31 2.13 2.35
C PHE A 67 4.98 2.07 0.97
N LEU A 68 5.62 3.16 0.51
CA LEU A 68 6.30 3.17 -0.79
C LEU A 68 7.51 2.22 -0.87
N CYS A 69 8.13 1.84 0.27
CA CYS A 69 9.28 0.95 0.23
C CYS A 69 8.94 -0.41 -0.40
N GLY A 70 7.78 -0.99 -0.09
CA GLY A 70 7.40 -2.28 -0.66
C GLY A 70 7.14 -2.20 -2.17
N ALA A 71 6.49 -1.14 -2.65
CA ALA A 71 6.30 -0.93 -4.08
C ALA A 71 7.63 -0.84 -4.84
N MET A 72 8.60 -0.10 -4.28
CA MET A 72 9.92 0.04 -4.87
C MET A 72 10.72 -1.27 -4.85
N SER A 73 10.62 -2.07 -3.79
CA SER A 73 11.33 -3.35 -3.70
C SER A 73 10.85 -4.38 -4.72
N ILE A 74 9.54 -4.40 -5.05
CA ILE A 74 9.05 -5.28 -6.13
C ILE A 74 9.72 -4.95 -7.46
N ILE A 75 9.93 -3.66 -7.74
CA ILE A 75 10.54 -3.18 -8.98
C ILE A 75 12.05 -3.43 -8.96
N ASN A 76 12.72 -3.05 -7.87
CA ASN A 76 14.19 -3.00 -7.81
C ASN A 76 14.83 -4.35 -7.48
N ASP A 77 14.20 -5.14 -6.61
CA ASP A 77 14.78 -6.35 -6.05
C ASP A 77 14.18 -7.64 -6.64
N ASN A 78 13.22 -7.49 -7.58
CA ASN A 78 12.50 -8.59 -8.22
C ASN A 78 11.91 -9.61 -7.22
N ILE A 79 11.39 -9.10 -6.10
CA ILE A 79 10.72 -9.90 -5.08
C ILE A 79 9.24 -10.10 -5.38
N THR A 80 8.64 -11.08 -4.73
CA THR A 80 7.20 -11.32 -4.77
C THR A 80 6.43 -10.24 -4.00
N PRO A 81 5.14 -10.04 -4.29
CA PRO A 81 4.28 -9.15 -3.53
C PRO A 81 4.18 -9.49 -2.03
N ILE A 82 4.25 -10.78 -1.65
CA ILE A 82 4.24 -11.19 -0.24
C ILE A 82 5.57 -10.81 0.45
N GLU A 83 6.70 -10.99 -0.22
CA GLU A 83 8.00 -10.52 0.29
C GLU A 83 7.99 -8.99 0.47
N ALA A 84 7.39 -8.25 -0.46
CA ALA A 84 7.25 -6.79 -0.36
C ALA A 84 6.32 -6.36 0.79
N LEU A 85 5.21 -7.06 1.00
CA LEU A 85 4.31 -6.86 2.14
C LEU A 85 5.08 -7.05 3.47
N ASN A 86 5.85 -8.12 3.58
CA ASN A 86 6.70 -8.37 4.74
C ASN A 86 7.74 -7.26 4.97
N GLN A 87 8.32 -6.72 3.90
CA GLN A 87 9.23 -5.57 4.03
C GLN A 87 8.52 -4.31 4.54
N ILE A 88 7.29 -4.02 4.08
CA ILE A 88 6.49 -2.90 4.61
C ILE A 88 6.21 -3.10 6.11
N ILE A 89 5.81 -4.31 6.51
CA ILE A 89 5.55 -4.64 7.92
C ILE A 89 6.80 -4.42 8.78
N ASN A 90 7.95 -4.94 8.33
CA ASN A 90 9.22 -4.77 9.03
C ASN A 90 9.62 -3.30 9.11
N LYS A 91 9.50 -2.56 8.00
CA LYS A 91 9.86 -1.14 7.94
C LYS A 91 8.99 -0.29 8.86
N THR A 92 7.70 -0.57 8.86
CA THR A 92 6.75 0.14 9.72
C THR A 92 7.01 -0.18 11.19
N SER A 93 7.36 -1.43 11.52
CA SER A 93 7.76 -1.84 12.88
C SER A 93 9.02 -1.10 13.35
N GLU A 94 10.05 -0.99 12.51
CA GLU A 94 11.25 -0.18 12.82
C GLU A 94 10.89 1.28 13.12
N ILE A 95 9.98 1.86 12.35
CA ILE A 95 9.56 3.25 12.48
C ILE A 95 8.72 3.46 13.74
N ILE A 96 7.83 2.52 14.07
CA ILE A 96 7.09 2.52 15.34
C ILE A 96 8.05 2.56 16.52
N GLU A 97 9.11 1.74 16.51
CA GLU A 97 10.11 1.73 17.58
C GLU A 97 10.90 3.04 17.66
N LYS A 98 11.21 3.67 16.51
CA LYS A 98 11.79 5.02 16.51
C LYS A 98 10.83 6.05 17.11
N ILE A 99 9.55 6.01 16.75
CA ILE A 99 8.52 6.93 17.26
C ILE A 99 8.36 6.79 18.77
N ARG A 100 8.36 5.57 19.32
CA ARG A 100 8.31 5.34 20.78
C ARG A 100 9.39 6.10 21.54
N ASN A 101 10.58 6.18 20.95
CA ASN A 101 11.76 6.80 21.54
C ASN A 101 11.96 8.28 21.16
N LEU A 102 11.06 8.88 20.37
CA LEU A 102 11.13 10.29 19.99
C LEU A 102 10.65 11.19 21.14
N HIS A 103 11.61 11.69 21.92
CA HIS A 103 11.34 12.61 23.06
C HIS A 103 10.75 13.96 22.63
N ARG A 104 10.93 14.39 21.37
CA ARG A 104 10.36 15.63 20.84
C ARG A 104 8.84 15.62 20.69
N LEU A 105 8.22 14.43 20.70
CA LEU A 105 6.78 14.28 20.59
C LEU A 105 6.16 14.13 21.99
N THR A 106 4.93 14.61 22.15
CA THR A 106 4.13 14.25 23.32
C THR A 106 3.77 12.77 23.29
N GLN A 107 3.47 12.17 24.43
CA GLN A 107 3.00 10.78 24.50
C GLN A 107 1.77 10.57 23.60
N LYS A 108 0.80 11.48 23.68
CA LYS A 108 -0.41 11.46 22.85
C LYS A 108 -0.09 11.44 21.35
N ASN A 109 0.85 12.27 20.89
CA ASN A 109 1.22 12.32 19.48
C ASN A 109 1.91 11.02 19.03
N ARG A 110 2.77 10.43 19.88
CA ARG A 110 3.35 9.11 19.60
C ARG A 110 2.27 8.05 19.45
N ASP A 111 1.32 8.02 20.37
CA ASP A 111 0.26 7.01 20.38
C ASP A 111 -0.65 7.12 19.15
N ILE A 112 -1.00 8.34 18.72
CA ILE A 112 -1.75 8.57 17.48
C ILE A 112 -1.00 8.02 16.26
N LEU A 113 0.29 8.36 16.12
CA LEU A 113 1.10 7.91 14.98
C LEU A 113 1.25 6.39 14.96
N ILE A 114 1.56 5.78 16.11
CA ILE A 114 1.72 4.34 16.25
C ILE A 114 0.40 3.63 15.94
N THR A 115 -0.73 4.17 16.42
CA THR A 115 -2.05 3.59 16.17
C THR A 115 -2.41 3.64 14.68
N GLY A 116 -2.18 4.77 14.01
CA GLY A 116 -2.42 4.90 12.57
C GLY A 116 -1.54 3.95 11.74
N LEU A 117 -0.25 3.85 12.07
CA LEU A 117 0.67 2.93 11.39
C LEU A 117 0.28 1.46 11.57
N ARG A 118 -0.11 1.06 12.80
CA ARG A 118 -0.58 -0.30 13.07
C ARG A 118 -1.87 -0.61 12.33
N HIS A 119 -2.85 0.28 12.41
CA HIS A 119 -4.10 0.13 11.68
C HIS A 119 -3.87 -0.07 10.18
N ASN A 120 -2.99 0.73 9.57
CA ASN A 120 -2.68 0.60 8.15
C ASN A 120 -2.01 -0.73 7.81
N ILE A 121 -1.14 -1.27 8.68
CA ILE A 121 -0.60 -2.63 8.48
C ILE A 121 -1.73 -3.66 8.57
N ASP A 122 -2.55 -3.59 9.62
CA ASP A 122 -3.58 -4.57 9.92
C ASP A 122 -4.64 -4.65 8.80
N CYS A 123 -4.90 -3.53 8.11
CA CYS A 123 -5.86 -3.48 7.01
C CYS A 123 -5.23 -3.54 5.61
N MET A 124 -3.91 -3.62 5.48
CA MET A 124 -3.24 -3.77 4.18
C MET A 124 -3.27 -5.22 3.73
N VAL A 125 -3.72 -5.45 2.51
CA VAL A 125 -3.91 -6.79 1.94
C VAL A 125 -3.34 -6.89 0.54
N TYR A 126 -2.91 -8.10 0.20
CA TYR A 126 -2.57 -8.49 -1.15
C TYR A 126 -3.62 -9.45 -1.71
N LEU A 127 -4.12 -9.16 -2.90
CA LEU A 127 -5.04 -9.99 -3.67
C LEU A 127 -4.36 -10.44 -4.97
N GLY A 128 -4.56 -11.69 -5.40
CA GLY A 128 -3.98 -12.23 -6.64
C GLY A 128 -2.93 -13.32 -6.39
N ASP A 129 -2.01 -13.51 -7.35
CA ASP A 129 -0.98 -14.56 -7.28
C ASP A 129 0.16 -14.17 -6.32
N PRO A 130 0.33 -14.84 -5.16
CA PRO A 130 1.34 -14.48 -4.17
C PRO A 130 2.78 -14.73 -4.64
N HIS A 131 2.97 -15.51 -5.71
CA HIS A 131 4.28 -15.89 -6.24
C HIS A 131 4.64 -15.15 -7.53
N TRP A 132 3.81 -14.20 -7.96
CA TRP A 132 4.10 -13.38 -9.12
C TRP A 132 5.42 -12.61 -8.94
N ARG A 133 6.20 -12.50 -10.02
CA ARG A 133 7.43 -11.73 -10.06
C ARG A 133 7.48 -10.88 -11.32
N LEU A 134 8.10 -9.72 -11.23
CA LEU A 134 8.37 -8.88 -12.39
C LEU A 134 9.39 -9.60 -13.26
N ARG A 135 8.97 -10.15 -14.41
CA ARG A 135 9.94 -10.75 -15.33
C ARG A 135 10.89 -9.64 -15.80
N PRO A 136 12.22 -9.86 -15.76
CA PRO A 136 13.13 -8.95 -16.43
C PRO A 136 12.67 -8.84 -17.88
N SER A 137 12.52 -7.62 -18.38
CA SER A 137 12.35 -7.40 -19.81
C SER A 137 13.59 -7.98 -20.49
N ASN A 138 13.44 -9.06 -21.24
CA ASN A 138 14.49 -9.56 -22.12
C ASN A 138 14.86 -8.39 -23.05
N SER A 139 16.03 -7.79 -22.79
CA SER A 139 16.73 -6.86 -23.67
C SER A 139 17.27 -7.61 -24.88
#